data_AF-A0A6P8D3K2-F1
#
_entry.id   AF-A0A6P8D3K2-F1
#
_cell.length_a   1.000
_cell.length_b   1.000
_cell.length_c   1.000
_cell.angle_alpha   90.00
_cell.angle_beta   90.00
_cell.angle_gamma   90.00
#
_symmetry.space_group_name_H-M   'P 1'
#
loop_
_entity.id
_entity.type
_entity.pdbx_description
1 polymer ?
#
loop_
_entity_poly.entity_id
_entity_poly.type
_entity_poly.pdbx_seq_one_letter_code
_entity_poly.pdbx_strand_id
1 'polypeptide(L)'
;MSDEPLTPGKFSRCRMPLPNGADNAACMAPNWIGKGLTCVCFKRKGTYERICISLTPLQEERLGRLKHRMKVYFDSSRPDHQEALRALWSAAFPGQELHGLVSDQWKDMGWQGRDPSTDFRGAGFISLENLLFFAKNFTRSFERLLTKQGGKRAAWEYPFAVAGVNITFMIMQMLDLEATKPRTFVRAVFLQMLSENEWAFDLLYCVAFVVIDKQWLERNATYMEFNDVLKSTRAQLERELLMDDVYRIEDMPSYSLLC
;
A
#
# COMPACT_ATOMS: atom_id res chain seq x y z
N MET A 1 9.04 -39.84 -30.54
CA MET A 1 7.65 -39.91 -30.06
C MET A 1 7.50 -38.73 -29.12
N SER A 2 6.55 -37.87 -29.42
CA SER A 2 6.56 -36.42 -29.13
C SER A 2 6.33 -36.07 -27.66
N ASP A 3 7.08 -35.07 -27.17
CA ASP A 3 6.81 -34.36 -25.93
C ASP A 3 5.59 -33.43 -26.12
N GLU A 4 4.53 -33.65 -25.34
CA GLU A 4 3.37 -32.73 -25.25
C GLU A 4 3.63 -31.64 -24.18
N PRO A 5 3.32 -30.36 -24.47
CA PRO A 5 3.48 -29.29 -23.49
C PRO A 5 2.29 -29.20 -22.52
N LEU A 6 2.62 -28.92 -21.25
CA LEU A 6 1.71 -28.60 -20.16
C LEU A 6 0.75 -27.45 -20.53
N THR A 7 -0.54 -27.69 -20.32
CA THR A 7 -1.63 -26.73 -20.58
C THR A 7 -1.69 -25.64 -19.49
N PRO A 8 -1.94 -24.35 -19.83
CA PRO A 8 -2.16 -23.31 -18.84
C PRO A 8 -3.51 -23.50 -18.14
N GLY A 9 -3.53 -23.27 -16.82
CA GLY A 9 -4.73 -23.34 -15.99
C GLY A 9 -5.89 -22.51 -16.56
N LYS A 10 -7.05 -23.16 -16.71
CA LYS A 10 -8.26 -22.55 -17.26
C LYS A 10 -8.77 -21.45 -16.33
N PHE A 11 -8.80 -20.21 -16.83
CA PHE A 11 -9.65 -19.16 -16.28
C PHE A 11 -11.11 -19.61 -16.32
N SER A 12 -11.74 -19.77 -15.16
CA SER A 12 -13.19 -20.04 -15.09
C SER A 12 -13.97 -18.75 -15.34
N ARG A 13 -14.16 -18.40 -16.63
CA ARG A 13 -15.15 -17.40 -17.07
C ARG A 13 -16.54 -18.02 -16.95
N CYS A 14 -17.28 -17.71 -15.88
CA CYS A 14 -18.71 -17.98 -15.85
C CYS A 14 -19.44 -17.05 -16.83
N ARG A 15 -19.68 -17.51 -18.06
CA ARG A 15 -20.70 -16.92 -18.96
C ARG A 15 -22.05 -17.53 -18.59
N MET A 16 -22.82 -16.83 -17.76
CA MET A 16 -24.27 -17.09 -17.69
C MET A 16 -24.99 -16.11 -18.62
N PRO A 17 -25.99 -16.55 -19.40
CA PRO A 17 -26.81 -15.64 -20.20
C PRO A 17 -27.57 -14.69 -19.28
N LEU A 18 -27.62 -13.40 -19.62
CA LEU A 18 -28.53 -12.46 -18.98
C LEU A 18 -29.98 -12.93 -19.23
N PRO A 19 -30.90 -12.84 -18.24
CA PRO A 19 -32.30 -13.11 -18.48
C PRO A 19 -32.84 -12.09 -19.50
N ASN A 20 -33.52 -12.57 -20.52
CA ASN A 20 -34.21 -11.72 -21.49
C ASN A 20 -35.23 -10.82 -20.78
N GLY A 21 -35.12 -9.51 -21.01
CA GLY A 21 -36.17 -8.54 -20.66
C GLY A 21 -36.01 -7.92 -19.27
N ALA A 22 -35.07 -6.99 -19.13
CA ALA A 22 -35.19 -5.87 -18.20
C ALA A 22 -34.41 -4.69 -18.78
N ASP A 23 -35.07 -3.54 -18.84
CA ASP A 23 -34.68 -2.36 -19.62
C ASP A 23 -33.27 -1.84 -19.36
N ASN A 24 -32.69 -1.29 -20.44
CA ASN A 24 -31.41 -0.58 -20.52
C ASN A 24 -31.33 0.73 -19.68
N ALA A 25 -32.11 0.87 -18.61
CA ALA A 25 -32.28 2.13 -17.88
C ALA A 25 -31.85 2.11 -16.40
N ALA A 26 -31.38 0.99 -15.84
CA ALA A 26 -31.10 0.88 -14.41
C ALA A 26 -29.64 0.46 -14.09
N CYS A 27 -28.64 1.16 -14.62
CA CYS A 27 -27.22 0.89 -14.31
C CYS A 27 -26.37 2.16 -14.18
N MET A 28 -26.95 3.27 -13.71
CA MET A 28 -26.17 4.44 -13.31
C MET A 28 -26.05 4.46 -11.78
N ALA A 29 -24.79 4.45 -11.32
CA ALA A 29 -24.31 4.42 -9.93
C ALA A 29 -24.18 3.02 -9.26
N PRO A 30 -23.12 2.81 -8.45
CA PRO A 30 -22.95 1.60 -7.64
C PRO A 30 -23.97 1.61 -6.51
N ASN A 31 -25.18 1.13 -6.79
CA ASN A 31 -26.21 1.00 -5.77
C ASN A 31 -26.03 -0.28 -4.97
N TRP A 32 -25.76 -0.12 -3.68
CA TRP A 32 -25.85 -1.18 -2.69
C TRP A 32 -27.31 -1.47 -2.41
N ILE A 33 -27.90 -2.41 -3.15
CA ILE A 33 -29.25 -2.91 -2.88
C ILE A 33 -29.13 -4.23 -2.12
N GLY A 34 -29.87 -4.33 -1.02
CA GLY A 34 -29.67 -5.29 0.07
C GLY A 34 -29.70 -6.78 -0.27
N LYS A 35 -29.13 -7.54 0.69
CA LYS A 35 -29.13 -8.99 0.91
C LYS A 35 -28.79 -9.88 -0.31
N GLY A 36 -27.52 -10.22 -0.43
CA GLY A 36 -27.12 -11.55 -0.90
C GLY A 36 -26.35 -11.63 -2.22
N LEU A 37 -25.85 -10.53 -2.78
CA LEU A 37 -25.00 -10.60 -3.98
C LEU A 37 -23.54 -10.83 -3.58
N THR A 38 -23.03 -12.01 -3.90
CA THR A 38 -21.63 -12.45 -3.72
C THR A 38 -20.69 -11.83 -4.73
N CYS A 39 -21.11 -10.82 -5.50
CA CYS A 39 -20.31 -10.27 -6.58
C CYS A 39 -20.75 -8.87 -7.01
N VAL A 40 -19.80 -7.99 -7.31
CA VAL A 40 -20.04 -6.65 -7.86
C VAL A 40 -19.56 -6.62 -9.30
N CYS A 41 -20.41 -6.18 -10.23
CA CYS A 41 -20.01 -5.94 -11.61
C CYS A 41 -19.33 -4.57 -11.70
N PHE A 42 -18.06 -4.55 -12.07
CA PHE A 42 -17.31 -3.33 -12.34
C PHE A 42 -17.04 -3.24 -13.83
N LYS A 43 -17.31 -2.07 -14.41
CA LYS A 43 -17.06 -1.85 -15.83
C LYS A 43 -15.58 -1.54 -16.01
N ARG A 44 -14.88 -2.40 -16.74
CA ARG A 44 -13.45 -2.27 -17.01
C ARG A 44 -13.20 -2.44 -18.51
N LYS A 45 -12.68 -1.40 -19.18
CA LYS A 45 -12.48 -1.36 -20.65
C LYS A 45 -13.70 -1.78 -21.50
N GLY A 46 -14.90 -1.37 -21.09
CA GLY A 46 -16.14 -1.72 -21.80
C GLY A 46 -16.64 -3.15 -21.58
N THR A 47 -15.89 -3.98 -20.84
CA THR A 47 -16.33 -5.29 -20.34
C THR A 47 -16.71 -5.20 -18.86
N TYR A 48 -17.85 -5.79 -18.48
CA TYR A 48 -18.22 -5.90 -17.06
C TYR A 48 -17.46 -7.08 -16.45
N GLU A 49 -16.55 -6.80 -15.53
CA GLU A 49 -15.87 -7.81 -14.71
C GLU A 49 -16.65 -8.02 -13.41
N ARG A 50 -16.87 -9.29 -13.06
CA ARG A 50 -17.48 -9.69 -11.79
C ARG A 50 -16.38 -9.78 -10.73
N ILE A 51 -16.33 -8.82 -9.81
CA ILE A 51 -15.53 -8.94 -8.59
C ILE A 51 -16.32 -9.81 -7.61
N CYS A 52 -16.00 -11.11 -7.57
CA CYS A 52 -16.60 -12.02 -6.61
C CYS A 52 -16.10 -11.69 -5.20
N ILE A 53 -17.02 -11.63 -4.25
CA ILE A 53 -16.78 -11.48 -2.81
C ILE A 53 -16.13 -12.75 -2.23
N SER A 54 -16.30 -13.90 -2.88
CA SER A 54 -15.57 -15.12 -2.55
C SER A 54 -14.13 -15.01 -3.04
N LEU A 55 -13.18 -15.00 -2.09
CA LEU A 55 -11.76 -15.00 -2.39
C LEU A 55 -11.33 -16.35 -2.98
N THR A 56 -10.35 -16.33 -3.88
CA THR A 56 -9.68 -17.57 -4.30
C THR A 56 -8.80 -18.09 -3.15
N PRO A 57 -8.44 -19.39 -3.12
CA PRO A 57 -7.55 -19.92 -2.07
C PRO A 57 -6.23 -19.15 -1.96
N LEU A 58 -5.65 -18.74 -3.10
CA LEU A 58 -4.43 -17.92 -3.13
C LEU A 58 -4.65 -16.52 -2.53
N GLN A 59 -5.81 -15.90 -2.81
CA GLN A 59 -6.17 -14.61 -2.21
C GLN A 59 -6.34 -14.72 -0.69
N GLU A 60 -6.98 -15.78 -0.20
CA GLU A 60 -7.13 -16.05 1.23
C GLU A 60 -5.77 -16.25 1.92
N GLU A 61 -4.89 -17.03 1.30
CA GLU A 61 -3.54 -17.30 1.83
C GLU A 61 -2.70 -16.02 1.92
N ARG A 62 -2.65 -15.24 0.83
CA ARG A 62 -1.88 -13.97 0.79
C ARG A 62 -2.48 -12.92 1.71
N LEU A 63 -3.81 -12.79 1.75
CA LEU A 63 -4.49 -11.92 2.70
C LEU A 63 -4.20 -12.36 4.14
N GLY A 64 -4.20 -13.67 4.42
CA GLY A 64 -3.86 -14.24 5.72
C GLY A 64 -2.46 -13.84 6.18
N ARG A 65 -1.47 -13.96 5.29
CA ARG A 65 -0.08 -13.51 5.56
C ARG A 65 -0.01 -12.00 5.83
N LEU A 66 -0.66 -11.18 5.01
CA LEU A 66 -0.67 -9.73 5.18
C LEU A 66 -1.33 -9.32 6.51
N LYS A 67 -2.48 -9.92 6.84
CA LYS A 67 -3.16 -9.73 8.14
C LYS A 67 -2.29 -10.15 9.32
N HIS A 68 -1.54 -11.23 9.17
CA HIS A 68 -0.61 -11.66 10.21
C HIS A 68 0.49 -10.60 10.42
N ARG A 69 1.14 -10.13 9.35
CA ARG A 69 2.15 -9.04 9.41
C ARG A 69 1.61 -7.79 10.09
N MET A 70 0.37 -7.38 9.75
CA MET A 70 -0.32 -6.23 10.37
C MET A 70 -0.58 -6.36 11.87
N LYS A 71 -0.52 -7.56 12.44
CA LYS A 71 -0.74 -7.84 13.88
C LYS A 71 0.54 -8.00 14.68
N VAL A 72 1.70 -8.01 14.02
CA VAL A 72 2.99 -8.11 14.70
C VAL A 72 3.36 -6.73 15.25
N TYR A 73 3.39 -6.61 16.57
CA TYR A 73 3.93 -5.42 17.24
C TYR A 73 5.46 -5.44 17.20
N PHE A 74 6.08 -4.27 17.13
CA PHE A 74 7.52 -4.17 17.30
C PHE A 74 7.90 -4.54 18.74
N ASP A 75 8.68 -5.61 18.88
CA ASP A 75 9.33 -6.04 20.11
C ASP A 75 10.85 -5.76 20.07
N SER A 76 11.34 -4.92 20.99
CA SER A 76 12.76 -4.56 21.08
C SER A 76 13.64 -5.68 21.63
N SER A 77 13.06 -6.71 22.25
CA SER A 77 13.81 -7.88 22.75
C SER A 77 14.07 -8.93 21.67
N ARG A 78 13.34 -8.87 20.55
CA ARG A 78 13.42 -9.84 19.46
C ARG A 78 14.62 -9.57 18.54
N PRO A 79 15.55 -10.52 18.36
CA PRO A 79 16.74 -10.31 17.53
C PRO A 79 16.43 -9.96 16.06
N ASP A 80 15.40 -10.57 15.48
CA ASP A 80 14.99 -10.33 14.09
C ASP A 80 14.42 -8.93 13.88
N HIS A 81 13.70 -8.39 14.87
CA HIS A 81 13.20 -7.02 14.83
C HIS A 81 14.31 -5.98 14.98
N GLN A 82 15.25 -6.25 15.89
CA GLN A 82 16.46 -5.44 16.05
C GLN A 82 17.26 -5.41 14.75
N GLU A 83 17.39 -6.57 14.08
CA GLU A 83 18.14 -6.67 12.83
C GLU A 83 17.45 -5.93 11.69
N ALA A 84 16.12 -5.93 11.63
CA ALA A 84 15.38 -5.11 10.68
C ALA A 84 15.65 -3.60 10.87
N LEU A 85 15.76 -3.12 12.12
CA LEU A 85 16.17 -1.73 12.38
C LEU A 85 17.60 -1.45 11.93
N ARG A 86 18.57 -2.34 12.24
CA ARG A 86 19.95 -2.17 11.79
C ARG A 86 20.03 -2.16 10.26
N ALA A 87 19.32 -3.06 9.60
CA ALA A 87 19.25 -3.11 8.15
C ALA A 87 18.65 -1.84 7.56
N LEU A 88 17.61 -1.27 8.18
CA LEU A 88 17.03 0.00 7.76
C LEU A 88 18.04 1.15 7.90
N TRP A 89 18.75 1.23 9.03
CA TRP A 89 19.81 2.24 9.22
C TRP A 89 20.89 2.13 8.15
N SER A 90 21.43 0.93 7.93
CA SER A 90 22.48 0.70 6.93
C SER A 90 22.05 1.05 5.51
N ALA A 91 20.76 0.87 5.19
CA ALA A 91 20.20 1.26 3.90
C ALA A 91 19.95 2.79 3.81
N ALA A 92 19.60 3.44 4.91
CA ALA A 92 19.33 4.88 4.97
C ALA A 92 20.60 5.74 5.00
N PHE A 93 21.65 5.25 5.68
CA PHE A 93 22.92 5.96 5.84
C PHE A 93 24.11 5.05 5.49
N PRO A 94 24.30 4.72 4.20
CA PRO A 94 25.41 3.88 3.77
C PRO A 94 26.76 4.39 4.28
N GLY A 95 27.54 3.51 4.93
CA GLY A 95 28.86 3.83 5.47
C GLY A 95 28.86 4.53 6.83
N GLN A 96 27.70 4.77 7.46
CA GLN A 96 27.61 5.29 8.83
C GLN A 96 27.26 4.18 9.82
N GLU A 97 28.12 3.98 10.81
CA GLU A 97 27.88 2.99 11.87
C GLU A 97 26.74 3.44 12.80
N LEU A 98 25.82 2.52 13.11
CA LEU A 98 24.81 2.74 14.14
C LEU A 98 25.41 2.41 15.50
N HIS A 99 25.56 3.41 16.38
CA HIS A 99 26.16 3.21 17.71
C HIS A 99 25.26 2.39 18.65
N GLY A 100 23.95 2.35 18.39
CA GLY A 100 23.01 1.56 19.15
C GLY A 100 21.58 1.75 18.70
N LEU A 101 20.70 0.80 19.04
CA LEU A 101 19.27 0.87 18.71
C LEU A 101 18.55 2.00 19.46
N VAL A 102 19.16 2.54 20.52
CA VAL A 102 18.69 3.71 21.27
C VAL A 102 19.77 4.81 21.23
N SER A 103 19.70 5.68 20.23
CA SER A 103 20.73 6.68 19.90
C SER A 103 20.09 7.92 19.28
N ASP A 104 20.64 9.12 19.52
CA ASP A 104 20.13 10.35 18.90
C ASP A 104 20.25 10.35 17.37
N GLN A 105 21.10 9.47 16.81
CA GLN A 105 21.24 9.20 15.38
C GLN A 105 19.89 8.99 14.67
N TRP A 106 18.92 8.37 15.33
CA TRP A 106 17.61 8.14 14.74
C TRP A 106 16.84 9.43 14.42
N LYS A 107 17.13 10.55 15.09
CA LYS A 107 16.52 11.83 14.74
C LYS A 107 16.90 12.30 13.33
N ASP A 108 18.07 11.92 12.82
CA ASP A 108 18.53 12.27 11.47
C ASP A 108 17.67 11.59 10.39
N MET A 109 17.07 10.44 10.70
CA MET A 109 16.11 9.76 9.84
C MET A 109 14.67 10.28 10.00
N GLY A 110 14.44 11.21 10.92
CA GLY A 110 13.12 11.73 11.25
C GLY A 110 12.28 10.82 12.13
N TRP A 111 12.90 10.04 13.04
CA TRP A 111 12.19 9.42 14.17
C TRP A 111 11.85 10.46 15.24
N GLN A 112 10.81 10.26 16.05
CA GLN A 112 10.35 11.27 17.02
C GLN A 112 11.34 11.45 18.19
N GLY A 113 12.08 10.39 18.51
CA GLY A 113 13.08 10.40 19.57
C GLY A 113 14.27 9.51 19.25
N ARG A 114 15.09 9.26 20.27
CA ARG A 114 16.29 8.40 20.17
C ARG A 114 15.97 6.90 20.09
N ASP A 115 14.72 6.51 20.29
CA ASP A 115 14.25 5.12 20.32
C ASP A 115 13.09 4.95 19.33
N PRO A 116 13.33 4.41 18.13
CA PRO A 116 12.31 4.16 17.12
C PRO A 116 11.17 3.25 17.59
N SER A 117 11.39 2.40 18.61
CA SER A 117 10.37 1.47 19.10
C SER A 117 9.08 2.19 19.54
N THR A 118 9.22 3.43 20.00
CA THR A 118 8.12 4.26 20.49
C THR A 118 7.18 4.75 19.38
N ASP A 119 7.66 4.82 18.14
CA ASP A 119 6.91 5.33 16.98
C ASP A 119 6.04 4.25 16.33
N PHE A 120 6.36 2.97 16.49
CA PHE A 120 5.64 1.86 15.85
C PHE A 120 4.26 1.54 16.45
N ARG A 121 3.76 2.32 17.41
CA ARG A 121 2.51 2.02 18.14
C ARG A 121 1.27 1.95 17.24
N GLY A 122 1.21 2.77 16.19
CA GLY A 122 0.05 2.85 15.30
C GLY A 122 0.00 1.74 14.25
N ALA A 123 1.12 1.47 13.58
CA ALA A 123 1.19 0.55 12.44
C ALA A 123 1.89 -0.79 12.74
N GLY A 124 2.60 -0.91 13.87
CA GLY A 124 3.34 -2.11 14.23
C GLY A 124 4.59 -2.36 13.37
N PHE A 125 5.10 -3.58 13.45
CA PHE A 125 6.36 -4.02 12.82
C PHE A 125 6.31 -3.91 11.29
N ILE A 126 5.15 -4.11 10.66
CA ILE A 126 4.99 -4.00 9.19
C ILE A 126 5.43 -2.64 8.64
N SER A 127 5.31 -1.55 9.42
CA SER A 127 5.78 -0.24 8.97
C SER A 127 7.31 -0.14 8.86
N LEU A 128 8.05 -0.87 9.70
CA LEU A 128 9.49 -1.05 9.57
C LEU A 128 9.82 -1.89 8.33
N GLU A 129 9.08 -2.98 8.11
CA GLU A 129 9.23 -3.80 6.90
C GLU A 129 8.99 -2.97 5.63
N ASN A 130 7.99 -2.10 5.63
CA ASN A 130 7.68 -1.23 4.50
C ASN A 130 8.78 -0.19 4.23
N LEU A 131 9.30 0.46 5.28
CA LEU A 131 10.45 1.37 5.16
C LEU A 131 11.67 0.63 4.57
N LEU A 132 11.95 -0.57 5.07
CA LEU A 132 13.07 -1.40 4.60
C LEU A 132 12.85 -1.88 3.16
N PHE A 133 11.63 -2.25 2.81
CA PHE A 133 11.25 -2.61 1.44
C PHE A 133 11.48 -1.43 0.50
N PHE A 134 11.06 -0.22 0.89
CA PHE A 134 11.26 0.98 0.09
C PHE A 134 12.75 1.28 -0.12
N ALA A 135 13.54 1.24 0.95
CA ALA A 135 14.99 1.47 0.90
C ALA A 135 15.72 0.48 -0.02
N LYS A 136 15.32 -0.79 -0.02
CA LYS A 136 15.96 -1.86 -0.81
C LYS A 136 15.51 -1.91 -2.27
N ASN A 137 14.25 -1.61 -2.57
CA ASN A 137 13.68 -1.80 -3.90
C ASN A 137 13.64 -0.52 -4.74
N PHE A 138 13.59 0.65 -4.09
CA PHE A 138 13.59 1.95 -4.77
C PHE A 138 14.58 2.90 -4.10
N THR A 139 15.83 2.44 -3.95
CA THR A 139 16.90 3.13 -3.19
C THR A 139 17.05 4.60 -3.58
N ARG A 140 17.05 4.92 -4.88
CA ARG A 140 17.17 6.29 -5.36
C ARG A 140 16.01 7.18 -4.90
N SER A 141 14.79 6.67 -4.99
CA SER A 141 13.60 7.37 -4.53
C SER A 141 13.62 7.53 -3.00
N PHE A 142 13.98 6.48 -2.27
CA PHE A 142 14.12 6.51 -0.81
C PHE A 142 15.13 7.58 -0.36
N GLU A 143 16.34 7.59 -0.94
CA GLU A 143 17.39 8.56 -0.64
C GLU A 143 16.97 9.99 -0.97
N ARG A 144 16.33 10.21 -2.13
CA ARG A 144 15.80 11.52 -2.53
C ARG A 144 14.82 12.07 -1.49
N LEU A 145 13.91 11.23 -1.01
CA LEU A 145 12.90 11.63 -0.02
C LEU A 145 13.49 11.78 1.39
N LEU A 146 14.44 10.92 1.78
CA LEU A 146 15.14 11.00 3.06
C LEU A 146 15.94 12.30 3.16
N THR A 147 16.70 12.63 2.11
CA THR A 147 17.55 13.83 2.03
C THR A 147 16.79 15.09 1.58
N LYS A 148 15.47 15.00 1.39
CA LYS A 148 14.58 16.11 1.01
C LYS A 148 15.03 16.83 -0.26
N GLN A 149 15.56 16.08 -1.22
CA GLN A 149 16.09 16.64 -2.46
C GLN A 149 14.97 17.22 -3.33
N GLY A 150 15.18 18.45 -3.80
CA GLY A 150 14.32 19.14 -4.76
C GLY A 150 13.10 19.84 -4.16
N GLY A 151 12.55 20.77 -4.94
CA GLY A 151 11.36 21.55 -4.61
C GLY A 151 11.62 22.72 -3.64
N LYS A 152 10.63 23.60 -3.49
CA LYS A 152 10.61 24.61 -2.42
C LYS A 152 9.94 23.98 -1.20
N ARG A 153 10.66 23.99 -0.08
CA ARG A 153 10.27 23.29 1.16
C ARG A 153 10.05 24.28 2.29
N ALA A 154 9.15 23.93 3.21
CA ALA A 154 8.92 24.76 4.39
C ALA A 154 10.10 24.61 5.35
N ALA A 155 10.26 25.57 6.28
CA ALA A 155 11.28 25.46 7.32
C ALA A 155 11.06 24.22 8.22
N TRP A 156 9.79 23.87 8.45
CA TRP A 156 9.38 22.71 9.23
C TRP A 156 8.81 21.63 8.31
N GLU A 157 9.70 20.74 7.86
CA GLU A 157 9.37 19.59 7.01
C GLU A 157 8.72 18.45 7.81
N TYR A 158 8.08 17.51 7.10
CA TYR A 158 7.57 16.30 7.72
C TYR A 158 8.73 15.37 8.15
N PRO A 159 8.66 14.79 9.37
CA PRO A 159 9.64 13.82 9.84
C PRO A 159 9.56 12.54 8.99
N PHE A 160 10.64 12.19 8.28
CA PHE A 160 10.64 11.15 7.24
C PHE A 160 10.17 9.78 7.77
N ALA A 161 10.82 9.24 8.80
CA ALA A 161 10.46 7.92 9.33
C ALA A 161 9.05 7.89 9.95
N VAL A 162 8.69 8.91 10.75
CA VAL A 162 7.34 9.03 11.33
C VAL A 162 6.27 9.15 10.24
N ALA A 163 6.53 9.87 9.15
CA ALA A 163 5.62 9.91 8.00
C ALA A 163 5.44 8.53 7.36
N GLY A 164 6.52 7.75 7.23
CA GLY A 164 6.47 6.37 6.77
C GLY A 164 5.56 5.49 7.65
N VAL A 165 5.65 5.60 8.97
CA VAL A 165 4.76 4.86 9.88
C VAL A 165 3.28 5.28 9.66
N ASN A 166 3.03 6.59 9.54
CA ASN A 166 1.67 7.12 9.31
C ASN A 166 1.09 6.71 7.95
N ILE A 167 1.92 6.61 6.89
CA ILE A 167 1.49 6.11 5.58
C ILE A 167 1.04 4.66 5.68
N THR A 168 1.81 3.82 6.38
CA THR A 168 1.46 2.41 6.59
C THR A 168 0.09 2.32 7.27
N PHE A 169 -0.08 3.05 8.37
CA PHE A 169 -1.35 3.10 9.10
C PHE A 169 -2.52 3.58 8.23
N MET A 170 -2.31 4.64 7.44
CA MET A 170 -3.30 5.16 6.52
C MET A 170 -3.73 4.12 5.48
N ILE A 171 -2.80 3.38 4.88
CA ILE A 171 -3.11 2.33 3.90
C ILE A 171 -3.86 1.17 4.58
N MET A 172 -3.47 0.77 5.80
CA MET A 172 -4.19 -0.25 6.57
C MET A 172 -5.66 0.14 6.79
N GLN A 173 -5.91 1.40 7.17
CA GLN A 173 -7.26 1.95 7.32
C GLN A 173 -8.00 2.14 5.99
N MET A 174 -7.27 2.39 4.90
CA MET A 174 -7.83 2.56 3.56
C MET A 174 -8.36 1.26 3.00
N LEU A 175 -7.59 0.19 3.17
CA LEU A 175 -7.92 -1.12 2.65
C LEU A 175 -8.86 -1.91 3.57
N ASP A 176 -8.97 -1.53 4.85
CA ASP A 176 -9.87 -2.15 5.84
C ASP A 176 -9.80 -3.69 5.80
N LEU A 177 -8.56 -4.22 5.75
CA LEU A 177 -8.32 -5.63 5.46
C LEU A 177 -8.86 -6.55 6.57
N GLU A 178 -8.89 -6.07 7.82
CA GLU A 178 -9.43 -6.82 8.96
C GLU A 178 -10.96 -7.02 8.91
N ALA A 179 -11.70 -6.24 8.14
CA ALA A 179 -13.15 -6.38 8.06
C ALA A 179 -13.58 -7.72 7.47
N THR A 180 -14.52 -8.39 8.13
CA THR A 180 -15.11 -9.67 7.67
C THR A 180 -15.96 -9.53 6.42
N LYS A 181 -16.43 -8.32 6.10
CA LYS A 181 -17.21 -8.01 4.89
C LYS A 181 -16.51 -6.90 4.11
N PRO A 182 -16.47 -6.97 2.76
CA PRO A 182 -15.96 -5.85 1.95
C PRO A 182 -16.80 -4.61 2.22
N ARG A 183 -16.17 -3.56 2.78
CA ARG A 183 -16.84 -2.28 3.04
C ARG A 183 -16.64 -1.28 1.91
N THR A 184 -15.55 -1.43 1.15
CA THR A 184 -15.16 -0.51 0.09
C THR A 184 -14.80 -1.27 -1.18
N PHE A 185 -15.02 -0.61 -2.31
CA PHE A 185 -14.65 -1.14 -3.62
C PHE A 185 -13.12 -1.20 -3.79
N VAL A 186 -12.40 -0.24 -3.19
CA VAL A 186 -10.93 -0.17 -3.14
C VAL A 186 -10.34 -1.45 -2.54
N ARG A 187 -10.89 -1.96 -1.43
CA ARG A 187 -10.45 -3.22 -0.84
C ARG A 187 -10.55 -4.38 -1.84
N ALA A 188 -11.67 -4.48 -2.54
CA ALA A 188 -11.92 -5.60 -3.44
C ALA A 188 -10.96 -5.57 -4.64
N VAL A 189 -10.68 -4.38 -5.19
CA VAL A 189 -9.67 -4.20 -6.25
C VAL A 189 -8.27 -4.54 -5.75
N PHE A 190 -7.89 -4.04 -4.58
CA PHE A 190 -6.57 -4.36 -3.99
C PHE A 190 -6.38 -5.87 -3.77
N LEU A 191 -7.42 -6.60 -3.35
CA LEU A 191 -7.34 -8.06 -3.19
C LEU A 191 -7.09 -8.80 -4.51
N GLN A 192 -7.57 -8.27 -5.64
CA GLN A 192 -7.22 -8.80 -6.96
C GLN A 192 -5.74 -8.54 -7.28
N MET A 193 -5.22 -7.35 -6.97
CA MET A 193 -3.80 -7.03 -7.15
C MET A 193 -2.92 -7.89 -6.25
N LEU A 194 -3.35 -8.16 -5.02
CA LEU A 194 -2.64 -9.00 -4.06
C LEU A 194 -2.53 -10.46 -4.54
N SER A 195 -3.53 -10.99 -5.27
CA SER A 195 -3.41 -12.33 -5.89
C SER A 195 -2.34 -12.40 -6.97
N GLU A 196 -2.10 -11.31 -7.68
CA GLU A 196 -1.08 -11.26 -8.72
C GLU A 196 0.31 -11.08 -8.09
N ASN A 197 0.45 -10.14 -7.15
CA ASN A 197 1.72 -9.81 -6.51
C ASN A 197 1.60 -9.79 -4.98
N GLU A 198 2.35 -10.66 -4.28
CA GLU A 198 2.31 -10.69 -2.81
C GLU A 198 2.90 -9.44 -2.14
N TRP A 199 3.72 -8.69 -2.88
CA TRP A 199 4.29 -7.41 -2.48
C TRP A 199 3.40 -6.21 -2.80
N ALA A 200 2.15 -6.42 -3.26
CA ALA A 200 1.25 -5.32 -3.64
C ALA A 200 1.06 -4.29 -2.51
N PHE A 201 1.03 -4.71 -1.25
CA PHE A 201 0.95 -3.78 -0.11
C PHE A 201 2.21 -2.92 0.01
N ASP A 202 3.39 -3.54 -0.04
CA ASP A 202 4.69 -2.88 0.09
C ASP A 202 4.99 -1.96 -1.12
N LEU A 203 4.53 -2.33 -2.33
CA LEU A 203 4.57 -1.45 -3.50
C LEU A 203 3.63 -0.25 -3.35
N LEU A 204 2.40 -0.48 -2.88
CA LEU A 204 1.43 0.60 -2.65
C LEU A 204 1.95 1.59 -1.60
N TYR A 205 2.66 1.10 -0.59
CA TYR A 205 3.37 1.91 0.38
C TYR A 205 4.42 2.83 -0.28
N CYS A 206 5.26 2.29 -1.17
CA CYS A 206 6.27 3.09 -1.86
C CYS A 206 5.61 4.18 -2.72
N VAL A 207 4.56 3.84 -3.45
CA VAL A 207 3.75 4.80 -4.24
C VAL A 207 3.17 5.88 -3.34
N ALA A 208 2.56 5.50 -2.21
CA ALA A 208 1.98 6.45 -1.27
C ALA A 208 3.01 7.44 -0.72
N PHE A 209 4.25 6.99 -0.50
CA PHE A 209 5.32 7.85 0.00
C PHE A 209 5.77 8.88 -1.06
N VAL A 210 5.94 8.49 -2.32
CA VAL A 210 6.25 9.49 -3.36
C VAL A 210 5.08 10.44 -3.61
N VAL A 211 3.83 9.99 -3.44
CA VAL A 211 2.64 10.85 -3.51
C VAL A 211 2.59 11.85 -2.36
N ILE A 212 2.93 11.45 -1.13
CA ILE A 212 2.93 12.39 0.01
C ILE A 212 3.92 13.52 -0.24
N ASP A 213 5.14 13.22 -0.71
CA ASP A 213 6.18 14.21 -0.97
C ASP A 213 5.80 15.13 -2.14
N LYS A 214 5.23 14.56 -3.21
CA LYS A 214 4.71 15.36 -4.34
C LYS A 214 3.66 16.36 -3.87
N GLN A 215 2.64 15.91 -3.13
CA GLN A 215 1.59 16.78 -2.63
C GLN A 215 2.10 17.81 -1.61
N TRP A 216 3.09 17.42 -0.79
CA TRP A 216 3.76 18.32 0.14
C TRP A 216 4.39 19.50 -0.60
N LEU A 217 5.16 19.21 -1.66
CA LEU A 217 5.83 20.20 -2.49
C LEU A 217 4.86 21.08 -3.28
N GLU A 218 3.84 20.49 -3.91
CA GLU A 218 2.84 21.22 -4.70
C GLU A 218 2.04 22.23 -3.86
N ARG A 219 1.84 21.92 -2.58
CA ARG A 219 1.13 22.79 -1.63
C ARG A 219 2.04 23.76 -0.91
N ASN A 220 3.37 23.58 -1.00
CA ASN A 220 4.34 24.22 -0.12
C ASN A 220 3.92 24.02 1.36
N ALA A 221 3.54 22.78 1.69
CA ALA A 221 2.94 22.42 2.96
C ALA A 221 3.93 22.54 4.12
N THR A 222 3.37 22.74 5.30
CA THR A 222 4.08 22.82 6.58
C THR A 222 3.76 21.63 7.47
N TYR A 223 4.57 21.41 8.51
CA TYR A 223 4.31 20.40 9.54
C TYR A 223 2.85 20.36 10.03
N MET A 224 2.21 21.52 10.19
CA MET A 224 0.83 21.62 10.67
C MET A 224 -0.20 21.02 9.71
N GLU A 225 0.13 20.93 8.41
CA GLU A 225 -0.75 20.43 7.35
C GLU A 225 -0.54 18.94 7.06
N PHE A 226 0.35 18.27 7.79
CA PHE A 226 0.71 16.87 7.55
C PHE A 226 -0.52 15.95 7.44
N ASN A 227 -1.48 16.06 8.37
CA ASN A 227 -2.69 15.25 8.35
C ASN A 227 -3.57 15.52 7.12
N ASP A 228 -3.59 16.76 6.61
CA ASP A 228 -4.39 17.10 5.43
C ASP A 228 -3.72 16.65 4.13
N VAL A 229 -2.38 16.69 4.07
CA VAL A 229 -1.61 16.05 2.99
C VAL A 229 -1.81 14.53 3.02
N LEU A 230 -1.81 13.89 4.19
CA LEU A 230 -2.04 12.45 4.33
C LEU A 230 -3.46 12.04 3.88
N LYS A 231 -4.49 12.80 4.24
CA LYS A 231 -5.88 12.59 3.76
C LYS A 231 -5.98 12.73 2.25
N SER A 232 -5.31 13.73 1.67
CA SER A 232 -5.33 13.93 0.23
C SER A 232 -4.52 12.88 -0.53
N THR A 233 -3.44 12.37 0.07
CA THR A 233 -2.70 11.21 -0.42
C THR A 233 -3.60 10.00 -0.48
N ARG A 234 -4.31 9.68 0.62
CA ARG A 234 -5.32 8.61 0.66
C ARG A 234 -6.34 8.76 -0.48
N ALA A 235 -6.95 9.93 -0.62
CA ALA A 235 -7.96 10.17 -1.65
C ALA A 235 -7.40 9.99 -3.06
N GLN A 236 -6.13 10.32 -3.31
CA GLN A 236 -5.48 10.07 -4.59
C GLN A 236 -5.27 8.57 -4.85
N LEU A 237 -4.78 7.83 -3.86
CA LEU A 237 -4.58 6.38 -3.98
C LEU A 237 -5.92 5.65 -4.22
N GLU A 238 -6.98 6.02 -3.49
CA GLU A 238 -8.32 5.47 -3.70
C GLU A 238 -8.82 5.75 -5.12
N ARG A 239 -8.55 6.93 -5.71
CA ARG A 239 -8.92 7.22 -7.10
C ARG A 239 -8.11 6.40 -8.10
N GLU A 240 -6.79 6.35 -7.94
CA GLU A 240 -5.89 5.64 -8.87
C GLU A 240 -6.12 4.13 -8.86
N LEU A 241 -6.36 3.52 -7.70
CA LEU A 241 -6.70 2.09 -7.59
C LEU A 241 -8.00 1.72 -8.32
N LEU A 242 -8.89 2.70 -8.55
CA LEU A 242 -10.18 2.47 -9.21
C LEU A 242 -10.19 2.87 -10.69
N MET A 243 -9.04 3.22 -11.26
CA MET A 243 -8.93 3.51 -12.69
C MET A 243 -9.07 2.23 -13.53
N ASP A 244 -9.72 2.35 -14.69
CA ASP A 244 -10.07 1.22 -15.56
C ASP A 244 -8.84 0.43 -16.04
N ASP A 245 -7.70 1.09 -16.21
CA ASP A 245 -6.46 0.56 -16.73
C ASP A 245 -5.44 0.13 -15.66
N VAL A 246 -5.78 0.21 -14.36
CA VAL A 246 -4.85 -0.09 -13.26
C VAL A 246 -5.08 -1.49 -12.69
N TYR A 247 -4.39 -2.52 -13.22
CA TYR A 247 -4.57 -3.93 -12.84
C TYR A 247 -3.61 -4.39 -11.75
N ARG A 248 -2.46 -3.71 -11.65
CA ARG A 248 -1.42 -3.90 -10.66
C ARG A 248 -1.04 -2.55 -10.05
N ILE A 249 -0.29 -2.55 -8.96
CA ILE A 249 0.20 -1.30 -8.36
C ILE A 249 1.12 -0.56 -9.34
N GLU A 250 1.87 -1.32 -10.14
CA GLU A 250 2.79 -0.83 -11.16
C GLU A 250 2.08 -0.08 -12.30
N ASP A 251 0.78 -0.30 -12.48
CA ASP A 251 -0.02 0.40 -13.50
C ASP A 251 -0.52 1.77 -13.00
N MET A 252 -0.44 2.05 -11.69
CA MET A 252 -0.92 3.31 -11.12
C MET A 252 -0.14 4.50 -11.70
N PRO A 253 -0.79 5.62 -12.07
CA PRO A 253 -0.09 6.80 -12.58
C PRO A 253 1.04 7.27 -11.66
N SER A 254 0.83 7.24 -10.34
CA SER A 254 1.84 7.64 -9.36
C SER A 254 3.00 6.66 -9.21
N TYR A 255 2.90 5.44 -9.73
CA TYR A 255 4.03 4.50 -9.76
C TYR A 255 5.20 5.05 -10.56
N SER A 256 4.93 5.85 -11.61
CA SER A 256 5.97 6.52 -12.41
C SER A 256 6.84 7.52 -11.64
N LEU A 257 6.43 7.92 -10.43
CA LEU A 257 7.22 8.79 -9.55
C LEU A 257 8.35 8.03 -8.81
N LEU A 258 8.27 6.70 -8.78
CA LEU A 258 9.33 5.83 -8.29
C LEU A 258 10.40 5.73 -9.39
N CYS A 259 11.56 6.30 -9.10
CA CYS A 259 12.77 6.28 -9.91
C CYS A 259 13.80 5.29 -9.38
#